data_AF-A0A5S4F0E4-F1
#
_entry.id   AF-A0A5S4F0E4-F1
#
_cell.length_a   1.000
_cell.length_b   1.000
_cell.length_c   1.000
_cell.angle_alpha   90.00
_cell.angle_beta   90.00
_cell.angle_gamma   90.00
#
_symmetry.space_group_name_H-M   'P 1'
#
loop_
_entity.id
_entity.type
_entity.pdbx_description
1 polymer ?
#
loop_
_entity_poly.entity_id
_entity_poly.type
_entity_poly.pdbx_seq_one_letter_code
_entity_poly.pdbx_strand_id
1 'polypeptide(L)'
;MDLLVVPPLTDFTTEVVPPAGMELLDLNERMVARLADPIRLRTAADRLAHGPLTALFGRAAAAILERGGFDDAHLRAVGTALGLAFDPAVRLAIDGLELTEGSVRSSRDVVGAARRCRLILPELSRAGEAAARARRVYVVVDDGCQLPAAFALVGALGPERLTLCGRFVAEHGAALRRVPELAGVALRTWTPERVVRSSWCAREEPVRWVTGTLPPPGDGAWAGRLDAARLAVFPLEAFARCRGLTMMVTRVDFLGAAAGMNGLTVNLRRLMTAIPAGVPVTCELAVGAPGVTAGV
;
A
#
# COMPACT_ATOMS: atom_id res chain seq x y z
N MET A 1 22.09 11.98 9.85
CA MET A 1 20.99 11.01 10.04
C MET A 1 20.55 10.53 8.67
N ASP A 2 20.11 9.29 8.55
CA ASP A 2 19.55 8.74 7.30
C ASP A 2 18.02 8.95 7.31
N LEU A 3 17.43 9.13 6.12
CA LEU A 3 16.00 9.41 5.96
C LEU A 3 15.31 8.22 5.30
N LEU A 4 14.23 7.74 5.89
CA LEU A 4 13.34 6.72 5.34
C LEU A 4 12.05 7.39 4.86
N VAL A 5 11.80 7.37 3.56
CA VAL A 5 10.66 7.99 2.91
C VAL A 5 9.66 6.92 2.51
N VAL A 6 8.42 7.08 2.98
CA VAL A 6 7.28 6.30 2.49
C VAL A 6 6.59 7.12 1.42
N PRO A 7 6.72 6.78 0.12
CA PRO A 7 6.08 7.52 -0.94
C PRO A 7 4.56 7.31 -0.89
N PRO A 8 3.77 8.26 -1.42
CA PRO A 8 2.34 8.12 -1.53
C PRO A 8 1.88 6.83 -2.20
N LEU A 9 0.63 6.46 -1.93
CA LEU A 9 -0.08 5.31 -2.50
C LEU A 9 0.40 3.96 -1.94
N THR A 10 0.69 3.96 -0.64
CA THR A 10 0.79 2.73 0.15
C THR A 10 -0.43 2.63 1.06
N ASP A 11 -0.62 1.47 1.68
CA ASP A 11 -1.70 1.24 2.63
C ASP A 11 -1.60 2.21 3.82
N PHE A 12 -2.56 3.14 3.89
CA PHE A 12 -2.62 4.18 4.92
C PHE A 12 -3.13 3.68 6.27
N THR A 13 -3.62 2.44 6.35
CA THR A 13 -3.99 1.80 7.62
C THR A 13 -2.78 1.23 8.35
N THR A 14 -1.63 1.20 7.69
CA THR A 14 -0.34 0.77 8.24
C THR A 14 0.65 1.92 8.31
N GLU A 15 1.64 1.77 9.17
CA GLU A 15 2.80 2.66 9.26
C GLU A 15 4.08 1.85 9.21
N VAL A 16 5.14 2.50 8.70
CA VAL A 16 6.48 1.92 8.65
C VAL A 16 7.20 2.22 9.96
N VAL A 17 7.80 1.19 10.56
CA VAL A 17 8.66 1.34 11.73
C VAL A 17 10.09 1.66 11.25
N PRO A 18 10.62 2.87 11.46
CA PRO A 18 11.96 3.21 11.01
C PRO A 18 13.00 2.43 11.84
N PRO A 19 14.07 1.90 11.22
CA PRO A 19 15.20 1.36 11.95
C PRO A 19 15.83 2.41 12.88
N ALA A 20 16.50 1.94 13.92
CA ALA A 20 17.25 2.81 14.82
C ALA A 20 18.23 3.70 14.04
N GLY A 21 18.20 5.01 14.29
CA GLY A 21 19.04 6.00 13.63
C GLY A 21 18.52 6.54 12.29
N MET A 22 17.32 6.12 11.86
CA MET A 22 16.64 6.66 10.68
C MET A 22 15.46 7.56 11.06
N GLU A 23 15.27 8.64 10.30
CA GLU A 23 14.12 9.53 10.43
C GLU A 23 13.05 9.08 9.44
N LEU A 24 11.79 8.97 9.88
CA LEU A 24 10.67 8.61 9.01
C LEU A 24 10.04 9.87 8.42
N LEU A 25 9.92 9.91 7.09
CA LEU A 25 9.09 10.85 6.36
C LEU A 25 7.97 10.08 5.64
N ASP A 26 6.81 10.03 6.27
CA ASP A 26 5.63 9.41 5.68
C ASP A 26 4.89 10.41 4.78
N LEU A 27 5.13 10.34 3.47
CA LEU A 27 4.46 11.18 2.49
C LEU A 27 3.06 10.65 2.15
N ASN A 28 2.81 9.36 2.36
CA ASN A 28 1.51 8.75 2.13
C ASN A 28 0.48 9.27 3.12
N GLU A 29 0.80 9.22 4.41
CA GLU A 29 -0.05 9.76 5.47
C GLU A 29 -0.37 11.24 5.20
N ARG A 30 0.64 12.02 4.80
CA ARG A 30 0.46 13.45 4.53
C ARG A 30 -0.42 13.71 3.31
N MET A 31 -0.25 12.94 2.24
CA MET A 31 -1.12 13.05 1.06
C MET A 31 -2.56 12.67 1.42
N VAL A 32 -2.76 11.55 2.13
CA VAL A 32 -4.07 11.09 2.56
C VAL A 32 -4.75 12.13 3.45
N ALA A 33 -4.05 12.65 4.47
CA ALA A 33 -4.59 13.69 5.35
C ALA A 33 -4.97 14.97 4.57
N ARG A 34 -4.18 15.35 3.56
CA ARG A 34 -4.46 16.53 2.72
C ARG A 34 -5.63 16.31 1.77
N LEU A 35 -5.78 15.12 1.20
CA LEU A 35 -6.87 14.81 0.26
C LEU A 35 -8.18 14.51 0.98
N ALA A 36 -8.12 13.86 2.14
CA ALA A 36 -9.23 13.54 3.01
C ALA A 36 -9.52 14.62 4.06
N ASP A 37 -9.11 15.87 3.83
CA ASP A 37 -9.48 17.01 4.68
C ASP A 37 -10.98 17.33 4.49
N PRO A 38 -11.83 17.25 5.54
CA PRO A 38 -13.26 17.54 5.44
C PRO A 38 -13.56 18.96 4.93
N ILE A 39 -12.76 19.95 5.31
CA ILE A 39 -12.95 21.35 4.88
C ILE A 39 -12.74 21.46 3.38
N ARG A 40 -11.69 20.81 2.87
CA ARG A 40 -11.39 20.75 1.44
C ARG A 40 -12.50 20.08 0.65
N LEU A 41 -13.00 18.93 1.14
CA LEU A 41 -14.07 18.17 0.49
C LEU A 41 -15.38 18.98 0.41
N ARG A 42 -15.77 19.64 1.50
CA ARG A 42 -16.94 20.54 1.52
C ARG A 42 -16.78 21.70 0.55
N THR A 43 -15.62 22.37 0.59
CA THR A 43 -15.32 23.50 -0.31
C THR A 43 -15.39 23.09 -1.79
N ALA A 44 -14.89 21.91 -2.14
CA ALA A 44 -14.98 21.37 -3.49
C ALA A 44 -16.44 21.05 -3.88
N ALA A 45 -17.21 20.46 -2.95
CA ALA A 45 -18.62 20.13 -3.17
C ALA A 45 -19.51 21.38 -3.32
N ASP A 46 -19.27 22.44 -2.55
CA ASP A 46 -20.02 23.69 -2.63
C ASP A 46 -19.85 24.42 -3.97
N ARG A 47 -18.68 24.25 -4.60
CA ARG A 47 -18.41 24.80 -5.94
C ARG A 47 -19.06 24.02 -7.08
N LEU A 48 -19.66 22.85 -6.80
CA LEU A 48 -20.24 21.94 -7.80
C LEU A 48 -19.31 21.64 -8.98
N ALA A 49 -17.98 21.68 -8.76
CA ALA A 49 -16.97 21.67 -9.83
C ALA A 49 -17.05 20.45 -10.77
N HIS A 50 -17.68 19.37 -10.30
CA HIS A 50 -17.80 18.10 -11.00
C HIS A 50 -19.25 17.55 -10.99
N GLY A 51 -20.23 18.43 -10.80
CA GLY A 51 -21.66 18.11 -10.82
C GLY A 51 -22.27 17.70 -9.46
N PRO A 52 -23.61 17.60 -9.39
CA PRO A 52 -24.34 17.42 -8.12
C PRO A 52 -24.05 16.11 -7.39
N LEU A 53 -23.88 15.01 -8.12
CA LEU A 53 -23.61 13.70 -7.53
C LEU A 53 -22.22 13.66 -6.87
N THR A 54 -21.22 14.22 -7.55
CA THR A 54 -19.86 14.35 -7.02
C THR A 54 -19.82 15.22 -5.76
N ALA A 55 -20.61 16.30 -5.74
CA ALA A 55 -20.75 17.14 -4.57
C ALA A 55 -21.43 16.40 -3.40
N LEU A 56 -22.44 15.56 -3.66
CA LEU A 56 -23.07 14.73 -2.64
C LEU A 56 -22.05 13.77 -2.00
N PHE A 57 -21.25 13.08 -2.82
CA PHE A 57 -20.20 12.19 -2.32
C PHE A 57 -19.15 12.93 -1.50
N GLY A 58 -18.72 14.12 -1.96
CA GLY A 58 -17.78 14.96 -1.22
C GLY A 58 -18.32 15.37 0.17
N ARG A 59 -19.59 15.79 0.24
CA ARG A 59 -20.24 16.14 1.53
C ARG A 59 -20.37 14.91 2.44
N ALA A 60 -20.78 13.77 1.91
CA ALA A 60 -20.92 12.54 2.67
C ALA A 60 -19.59 12.07 3.24
N ALA A 61 -18.53 12.06 2.42
CA ALA A 61 -17.18 11.73 2.88
C ALA A 61 -16.70 12.68 3.98
N ALA A 62 -16.87 13.99 3.80
CA ALA A 62 -16.50 14.99 4.81
C ALA A 62 -17.21 14.73 6.16
N ALA A 63 -18.52 14.48 6.14
CA ALA A 63 -19.29 14.21 7.35
C ALA A 63 -18.83 12.93 8.09
N ILE A 64 -18.47 11.88 7.35
CA ILE A 64 -17.94 10.65 7.94
C ILE A 64 -16.55 10.86 8.54
N LEU A 65 -15.69 11.64 7.89
CA LEU A 65 -14.33 11.92 8.35
C LEU A 65 -14.33 12.80 9.61
N GLU A 66 -15.24 13.77 9.71
CA GLU A 66 -15.41 14.63 10.91
C GLU A 66 -15.88 13.88 12.16
N ARG A 67 -16.58 12.74 11.98
CA ARG A 67 -16.97 11.87 13.09
C ARG A 67 -15.75 11.33 13.86
N GLY A 68 -14.58 11.24 13.22
CA GLY A 68 -13.33 10.79 13.85
C GLY A 68 -13.26 9.29 14.17
N GLY A 69 -14.27 8.50 13.81
CA GLY A 69 -14.24 7.04 13.95
C GLY A 69 -13.40 6.40 12.83
N PHE A 70 -12.64 5.35 13.15
CA PHE A 70 -11.81 4.58 12.23
C PHE A 70 -12.45 3.21 11.97
N ASP A 71 -13.41 3.18 11.05
CA ASP A 71 -14.18 1.99 10.67
C ASP A 71 -14.28 1.88 9.13
N ASP A 72 -15.08 0.91 8.64
CA ASP A 72 -15.30 0.72 7.20
C ASP A 72 -15.86 1.98 6.51
N ALA A 73 -16.66 2.78 7.20
CA ALA A 73 -17.18 4.02 6.65
C ALA A 73 -16.05 5.05 6.48
N HIS A 74 -15.11 5.12 7.44
CA HIS A 74 -13.90 5.92 7.30
C HIS A 74 -13.06 5.50 6.09
N LEU A 75 -12.83 4.19 5.91
CA LEU A 75 -12.11 3.66 4.74
C LEU A 75 -12.78 4.12 3.44
N ARG A 76 -14.10 3.93 3.33
CA ARG A 76 -14.87 4.35 2.15
C ARG A 76 -14.83 5.86 1.94
N ALA A 77 -14.84 6.66 3.01
CA ALA A 77 -14.75 8.11 2.93
C ALA A 77 -13.36 8.58 2.44
N VAL A 78 -12.28 7.95 2.92
CA VAL A 78 -10.92 8.18 2.38
C VAL A 78 -10.84 7.75 0.92
N GLY A 79 -11.35 6.56 0.57
CA GLY A 79 -11.42 6.09 -0.81
C GLY A 79 -12.18 7.05 -1.73
N THR A 80 -13.29 7.62 -1.24
CA THR A 80 -14.04 8.66 -1.94
C THR A 80 -13.18 9.91 -2.11
N ALA A 81 -12.52 10.38 -1.07
CA ALA A 81 -11.65 11.57 -1.14
C ALA A 81 -10.49 11.39 -2.14
N LEU A 82 -9.90 10.19 -2.20
CA LEU A 82 -8.88 9.82 -3.19
C LEU A 82 -9.47 9.85 -4.61
N GLY A 83 -10.62 9.20 -4.84
CA GLY A 83 -11.27 9.17 -6.15
C GLY A 83 -11.76 10.53 -6.65
N LEU A 84 -12.05 11.46 -5.74
CA LEU A 84 -12.39 12.85 -6.06
C LEU A 84 -11.17 13.72 -6.36
N ALA A 85 -9.95 13.25 -6.04
CA ALA A 85 -8.73 13.99 -6.33
C ALA A 85 -8.43 13.93 -7.84
N PHE A 86 -8.45 15.08 -8.49
CA PHE A 86 -8.13 15.18 -9.92
C PHE A 86 -6.62 15.26 -10.17
N ASP A 87 -6.14 14.46 -11.11
CA ASP A 87 -4.80 14.55 -11.69
C ASP A 87 -4.84 14.25 -13.20
N PRO A 88 -4.03 14.93 -14.04
CA PRO A 88 -3.96 14.61 -15.46
C PRO A 88 -3.29 13.26 -15.75
N ALA A 89 -2.40 12.77 -14.89
CA ALA A 89 -1.60 11.58 -15.14
C ALA A 89 -2.17 10.31 -14.52
N VAL A 90 -2.89 10.44 -13.40
CA VAL A 90 -3.32 9.30 -12.58
C VAL A 90 -4.75 9.45 -12.07
N ARG A 91 -5.42 8.33 -11.83
CA ARG A 91 -6.68 8.26 -11.09
C ARG A 91 -6.45 7.41 -9.86
N LEU A 92 -6.88 7.92 -8.71
CA LEU A 92 -6.68 7.23 -7.44
C LEU A 92 -7.94 6.46 -7.06
N ALA A 93 -7.74 5.28 -6.48
CA ALA A 93 -8.76 4.50 -5.81
C ALA A 93 -8.27 4.16 -4.40
N ILE A 94 -9.14 3.58 -3.57
CA ILE A 94 -8.77 3.17 -2.21
C ILE A 94 -7.68 2.10 -2.20
N ASP A 95 -7.72 1.20 -3.18
CA ASP A 95 -6.92 -0.01 -3.29
C ASP A 95 -5.86 0.10 -4.40
N GLY A 96 -5.74 1.24 -5.07
CA GLY A 96 -4.75 1.38 -6.11
C GLY A 96 -4.74 2.69 -6.88
N LEU A 97 -4.04 2.63 -8.01
CA LEU A 97 -3.85 3.72 -8.93
C LEU A 97 -3.98 3.21 -10.37
N GLU A 98 -4.70 3.98 -11.18
CA GLU A 98 -4.76 3.81 -12.62
C GLU A 98 -4.01 4.94 -13.30
N LEU A 99 -3.30 4.64 -14.39
CA LEU A 99 -2.76 5.68 -15.26
C LEU A 99 -3.88 6.19 -16.16
N THR A 100 -3.97 7.51 -16.34
CA THR A 100 -4.92 8.10 -17.30
C THR A 100 -4.60 7.66 -18.74
N GLU A 101 -3.32 7.42 -19.01
CA GLU A 101 -2.81 6.92 -20.30
C GLU A 101 -1.79 5.80 -20.06
N GLY A 102 -1.87 4.73 -20.83
CA GLY A 102 -0.92 3.62 -20.78
C GLY A 102 -1.23 2.60 -19.68
N SER A 103 -0.19 1.92 -19.19
CA SER A 103 -0.33 0.85 -18.19
C SER A 103 0.71 0.93 -17.08
N VAL A 104 0.28 0.63 -15.85
CA VAL A 104 1.19 0.43 -14.70
C VAL A 104 2.19 -0.73 -14.91
N ARG A 105 1.96 -1.58 -15.93
CA ARG A 105 2.88 -2.66 -16.33
C ARG A 105 3.99 -2.22 -17.29
N SER A 106 3.94 -0.98 -17.78
CA SER A 106 4.93 -0.39 -18.70
C SER A 106 5.78 0.63 -17.94
N SER A 107 7.10 0.41 -17.87
CA SER A 107 8.01 1.36 -17.22
C SER A 107 7.98 2.74 -17.87
N ARG A 108 7.86 2.79 -19.21
CA ARG A 108 7.74 4.04 -19.97
C ARG A 108 6.51 4.84 -19.55
N ASP A 109 5.36 4.17 -19.39
CA ASP A 109 4.11 4.83 -19.07
C ASP A 109 4.12 5.33 -17.62
N VAL A 110 4.65 4.52 -16.70
CA VAL A 110 4.84 4.90 -15.30
C VAL A 110 5.78 6.11 -15.15
N VAL A 111 6.91 6.14 -15.87
CA VAL A 111 7.81 7.29 -15.89
C VAL A 111 7.13 8.52 -16.49
N GLY A 112 6.38 8.34 -17.59
CA GLY A 112 5.58 9.42 -18.19
C GLY A 112 4.56 9.99 -17.23
N ALA A 113 3.87 9.14 -16.46
CA ALA A 113 2.93 9.54 -15.44
C ALA A 113 3.62 10.28 -14.28
N ALA A 114 4.77 9.77 -13.80
CA ALA A 114 5.55 10.41 -12.74
C ALA A 114 5.91 11.87 -13.06
N ARG A 115 6.26 12.18 -14.32
CA ARG A 115 6.59 13.54 -14.77
C ARG A 115 5.39 14.47 -14.86
N ARG A 116 4.19 13.93 -15.09
CA ARG A 116 2.95 14.71 -15.28
C ARG A 116 2.10 14.81 -14.02
N CYS A 117 2.33 13.94 -13.04
CA CYS A 117 1.57 13.86 -11.80
C CYS A 117 1.75 15.14 -10.97
N ARG A 118 0.65 15.86 -10.76
CA ARG A 118 0.59 17.11 -10.00
C ARG A 118 0.17 16.88 -8.55
N LEU A 119 -0.60 15.82 -8.30
CA LEU A 119 -1.13 15.53 -6.96
C LEU A 119 -0.04 15.34 -5.91
N ILE A 120 1.14 14.82 -6.29
CA ILE A 120 2.24 14.52 -5.36
C ILE A 120 3.24 15.67 -5.17
N LEU A 121 3.11 16.78 -5.91
CA LEU A 121 4.08 17.88 -5.88
C LEU A 121 4.31 18.48 -4.47
N PRO A 122 3.28 18.66 -3.62
CA PRO A 122 3.49 19.14 -2.26
C PRO A 122 4.37 18.18 -1.43
N GLU A 123 4.18 16.88 -1.62
CA GLU A 123 4.95 15.84 -0.94
C GLU A 123 6.38 15.76 -1.46
N LEU A 124 6.61 15.94 -2.77
CA LEU A 124 7.95 16.02 -3.35
C LEU A 124 8.75 17.22 -2.82
N SER A 125 8.10 18.37 -2.68
CA SER A 125 8.74 19.59 -2.16
C SER A 125 9.27 19.37 -0.74
N ARG A 126 8.43 18.75 0.12
CA ARG A 126 8.82 18.36 1.49
C ARG A 126 9.93 17.32 1.51
N ALA A 127 9.88 16.34 0.62
CA ALA A 127 10.95 15.36 0.49
C ALA A 127 12.30 16.03 0.15
N GLY A 128 12.29 17.05 -0.72
CA GLY A 128 13.47 17.86 -1.02
C GLY A 128 14.04 18.56 0.21
N GLU A 129 13.19 19.24 0.99
CA GLU A 129 13.58 19.93 2.22
C GLU A 129 14.19 18.98 3.25
N ALA A 130 13.57 17.81 3.47
CA ALA A 130 14.09 16.80 4.40
C ALA A 130 15.38 16.16 3.89
N ALA A 131 15.43 15.81 2.60
CA ALA A 131 16.59 15.20 1.97
C ALA A 131 17.82 16.10 1.99
N ALA A 132 17.67 17.43 2.02
CA ALA A 132 18.80 18.36 2.15
C ALA A 132 19.59 18.17 3.45
N ARG A 133 18.94 17.69 4.52
CA ARG A 133 19.56 17.43 5.83
C ARG A 133 20.00 15.98 6.01
N ALA A 134 19.57 15.09 5.12
CA ALA A 134 19.82 13.66 5.19
C ALA A 134 21.16 13.28 4.52
N ARG A 135 21.87 12.33 5.13
CA ARG A 135 23.08 11.75 4.54
C ARG A 135 22.72 10.83 3.37
N ARG A 136 21.74 9.95 3.58
CA ARG A 136 21.17 9.04 2.57
C ARG A 136 19.66 9.04 2.67
N VAL A 137 19.01 8.77 1.54
CA VAL A 137 17.55 8.69 1.45
C VAL A 137 17.16 7.30 0.96
N TYR A 138 16.34 6.62 1.75
CA TYR A 138 15.75 5.32 1.45
C TYR A 138 14.28 5.54 1.10
N VAL A 139 13.82 5.02 -0.04
CA VAL A 139 12.43 5.11 -0.48
C VAL A 139 11.81 3.72 -0.44
N VAL A 140 10.73 3.56 0.31
CA VAL A 140 10.04 2.28 0.52
C VAL A 140 9.01 2.05 -0.58
N VAL A 141 9.25 1.09 -1.46
CA VAL A 141 8.34 0.69 -2.53
C VAL A 141 7.89 -0.74 -2.27
N ASP A 142 6.70 -0.87 -1.69
CA ASP A 142 6.07 -2.13 -1.35
C ASP A 142 5.04 -2.57 -2.39
N ASP A 143 4.52 -1.65 -3.21
CA ASP A 143 3.54 -1.93 -4.26
C ASP A 143 3.82 -1.16 -5.56
N GLY A 144 3.37 -1.71 -6.70
CA GLY A 144 3.50 -1.08 -8.01
C GLY A 144 2.77 0.27 -8.11
N CYS A 145 1.71 0.48 -7.33
CA CYS A 145 0.98 1.75 -7.28
C CYS A 145 1.84 2.92 -6.77
N GLN A 146 2.91 2.63 -6.01
CA GLN A 146 3.84 3.65 -5.51
C GLN A 146 4.87 4.09 -6.56
N LEU A 147 5.01 3.35 -7.68
CA LEU A 147 6.07 3.62 -8.65
C LEU A 147 6.03 5.04 -9.22
N PRO A 148 4.88 5.63 -9.64
CA PRO A 148 4.86 7.01 -10.12
C PRO A 148 5.47 8.00 -9.11
N ALA A 149 5.16 7.83 -7.83
CA ALA A 149 5.73 8.68 -6.78
C ALA A 149 7.21 8.40 -6.52
N ALA A 150 7.62 7.12 -6.54
CA ALA A 150 9.04 6.75 -6.40
C ALA A 150 9.90 7.32 -7.54
N PHE A 151 9.44 7.22 -8.79
CA PHE A 151 10.13 7.81 -9.95
C PHE A 151 10.18 9.34 -9.87
N ALA A 152 9.12 9.99 -9.39
CA ALA A 152 9.12 11.43 -9.20
C ALA A 152 10.10 11.87 -8.10
N LEU A 153 10.23 11.10 -7.02
CA LEU A 153 11.25 11.30 -5.98
C LEU A 153 12.67 11.11 -6.54
N VAL A 154 12.90 10.10 -7.38
CA VAL A 154 14.18 9.90 -8.07
C VAL A 154 14.54 11.10 -8.94
N GLY A 155 13.58 11.58 -9.73
CA GLY A 155 13.77 12.78 -10.56
C GLY A 155 14.05 14.05 -9.75
N ALA A 156 13.38 14.22 -8.59
CA ALA A 156 13.50 15.42 -7.77
C ALA A 156 14.79 15.45 -6.91
N LEU A 157 15.21 14.31 -6.36
CA LEU A 157 16.32 14.24 -5.40
C LEU A 157 17.65 13.79 -6.02
N GLY A 158 17.60 13.25 -7.23
CA GLY A 158 18.75 12.71 -7.94
C GLY A 158 19.03 11.23 -7.57
N PRO A 159 19.38 10.39 -8.54
CA PRO A 159 19.46 8.94 -8.35
C PRO A 159 20.58 8.50 -7.39
N GLU A 160 21.74 9.15 -7.44
CA GLU A 160 22.95 8.77 -6.68
C GLU A 160 22.80 8.85 -5.15
N ARG A 161 21.82 9.65 -4.68
CA ARG A 161 21.56 9.85 -3.25
C ARG A 161 20.50 8.88 -2.69
N LEU A 162 19.85 8.14 -3.59
CA LEU A 162 18.67 7.34 -3.27
C LEU A 162 18.96 5.85 -3.25
N THR A 163 18.27 5.19 -2.32
CA THR A 163 18.15 3.74 -2.29
C THR A 163 16.68 3.37 -2.35
N LEU A 164 16.24 2.58 -3.34
CA LEU A 164 14.93 1.95 -3.30
C LEU A 164 15.02 0.66 -2.49
N CYS A 165 14.03 0.45 -1.64
CA CYS A 165 13.86 -0.72 -0.78
C CYS A 165 12.37 -1.09 -0.70
N GLY A 166 12.01 -2.12 0.06
CA GLY A 166 10.63 -2.58 0.17
C GLY A 166 10.33 -3.83 -0.66
N ARG A 167 9.12 -4.36 -0.47
CA ARG A 167 8.68 -5.64 -1.03
C ARG A 167 8.76 -5.67 -2.55
N PHE A 168 8.25 -4.64 -3.22
CA PHE A 168 8.24 -4.58 -4.68
C PHE A 168 9.66 -4.55 -5.26
N VAL A 169 10.59 -3.87 -4.59
CA VAL A 169 12.01 -3.84 -5.01
C VAL A 169 12.67 -5.20 -4.83
N ALA A 170 12.37 -5.90 -3.73
CA ALA A 170 12.87 -7.24 -3.49
C ALA A 170 12.38 -8.24 -4.55
N GLU A 171 11.10 -8.17 -4.93
CA GLU A 171 10.48 -9.06 -5.91
C GLU A 171 10.87 -8.74 -7.37
N HIS A 172 11.00 -7.46 -7.72
CA HIS A 172 11.15 -7.01 -9.11
C HIS A 172 12.48 -6.31 -9.41
N GLY A 173 13.48 -6.43 -8.53
CA GLY A 173 14.77 -5.74 -8.65
C GLY A 173 15.47 -5.92 -10.01
N ALA A 174 15.40 -7.12 -10.61
CA ALA A 174 15.99 -7.36 -11.94
C ALA A 174 15.28 -6.59 -13.07
N ALA A 175 13.96 -6.38 -12.98
CA ALA A 175 13.23 -5.55 -13.92
C ALA A 175 13.54 -4.06 -13.70
N LEU A 176 13.56 -3.62 -12.44
CA LEU A 176 13.88 -2.23 -12.08
C LEU A 176 15.26 -1.78 -12.56
N ARG A 177 16.30 -2.64 -12.47
CA ARG A 177 17.65 -2.33 -12.98
C ARG A 177 17.70 -2.05 -14.49
N ARG A 178 16.72 -2.51 -15.26
CA ARG A 178 16.66 -2.29 -16.71
C ARG A 178 16.01 -0.95 -17.09
N VAL A 179 15.51 -0.20 -16.11
CA VAL A 179 14.86 1.09 -16.35
C VAL A 179 15.92 2.21 -16.34
N PRO A 180 16.12 2.94 -17.45
CA PRO A 180 17.17 3.95 -17.56
C PRO A 180 17.06 5.07 -16.51
N GLU A 181 15.85 5.47 -16.15
CA GLU A 181 15.58 6.52 -15.15
C GLU A 181 16.02 6.13 -13.73
N LEU A 182 16.29 4.85 -13.47
CA LEU A 182 16.85 4.36 -12.20
C LEU A 182 18.37 4.14 -12.26
N ALA A 183 19.03 4.53 -13.35
CA ALA A 183 20.49 4.48 -13.43
C ALA A 183 21.09 5.35 -12.29
N GLY A 184 21.99 4.74 -11.50
CA GLY A 184 22.59 5.37 -10.32
C GLY A 184 21.83 5.12 -9.00
N VAL A 185 20.58 4.64 -9.06
CA VAL A 185 19.82 4.33 -7.84
C VAL A 185 20.24 2.98 -7.25
N ALA A 186 20.57 2.95 -5.97
CA ALA A 186 20.85 1.69 -5.29
C ALA A 186 19.54 0.92 -5.03
N LEU A 187 19.51 -0.38 -5.30
CA LEU A 187 18.37 -1.25 -4.97
C LEU A 187 18.75 -2.20 -3.84
N ARG A 188 17.93 -2.22 -2.78
CA ARG A 188 18.09 -3.13 -1.63
C ARG A 188 16.86 -4.02 -1.50
N THR A 189 17.08 -5.29 -1.18
CA THR A 189 16.02 -6.26 -0.88
C THR A 189 15.47 -6.13 0.54
N TRP A 190 16.03 -5.21 1.33
CA TRP A 190 15.53 -4.90 2.67
C TRP A 190 14.11 -4.32 2.58
N THR A 191 13.21 -4.81 3.43
CA THR A 191 11.85 -4.29 3.61
C THR A 191 11.70 -3.87 5.07
N PRO A 192 11.36 -2.60 5.36
CA PRO A 192 11.18 -2.17 6.74
C PRO A 192 9.95 -2.83 7.37
N GLU A 193 9.94 -2.94 8.68
CA GLU A 193 8.80 -3.47 9.43
C GLU A 193 7.60 -2.55 9.29
N ARG A 194 6.40 -3.13 9.24
CA ARG A 194 5.14 -2.40 9.25
C ARG A 194 4.28 -2.85 10.41
N VAL A 195 3.52 -1.92 10.97
CA VAL A 195 2.50 -2.18 11.97
C VAL A 195 1.18 -1.57 11.51
N VAL A 196 0.07 -2.16 11.96
CA VAL A 196 -1.24 -1.53 11.83
C VAL A 196 -1.21 -0.28 12.71
N ARG A 197 -1.61 0.87 12.15
CA ARG A 197 -1.67 2.12 12.91
C ARG A 197 -2.62 1.97 14.09
N SER A 198 -2.25 2.58 15.21
CA SER A 198 -3.04 2.54 16.44
C SER A 198 -4.46 3.07 16.28
N SER A 199 -4.69 4.02 15.37
CA SER A 199 -6.04 4.51 15.06
C SER A 199 -6.96 3.43 14.47
N TRP A 200 -6.40 2.46 13.75
CA TRP A 200 -7.12 1.34 13.13
C TRP A 200 -7.15 0.09 14.01
N CYS A 201 -6.40 0.09 15.10
CA CYS A 201 -6.32 -1.03 16.03
C CYS A 201 -6.45 -0.51 17.46
N ALA A 202 -7.64 -0.64 18.05
CA ALA A 202 -7.94 -0.23 19.43
C ALA A 202 -7.23 -1.07 20.52
N ARG A 203 -6.10 -1.69 20.20
CA ARG A 203 -5.36 -2.61 21.07
C ARG A 203 -4.12 -1.93 21.63
N GLU A 204 -3.78 -2.30 22.86
CA GLU A 204 -2.60 -1.78 23.57
C GLU A 204 -1.28 -2.30 22.96
N GLU A 205 -1.30 -3.50 22.39
CA GLU A 205 -0.13 -4.10 21.73
C GLU A 205 -0.10 -3.79 20.22
N PRO A 206 1.06 -3.36 19.67
CA PRO A 206 1.22 -3.19 18.23
C PRO A 206 0.95 -4.49 17.46
N VAL A 207 0.15 -4.39 16.39
CA VAL A 207 -0.12 -5.52 15.50
C VAL A 207 0.80 -5.40 14.29
N ARG A 208 1.76 -6.32 14.17
CA ARG A 208 2.69 -6.36 13.03
C ARG A 208 1.94 -6.72 11.75
N TRP A 209 2.18 -5.98 10.67
CA TRP A 209 1.59 -6.20 9.36
C TRP A 209 2.52 -7.04 8.48
N VAL A 210 2.07 -8.23 8.09
CA VAL A 210 2.87 -9.23 7.37
C VAL A 210 2.37 -9.35 5.93
N THR A 211 3.27 -9.18 4.96
CA THR A 211 2.97 -9.34 3.54
C THR A 211 4.14 -9.99 2.79
N GLY A 212 3.86 -10.46 1.57
CA GLY A 212 4.88 -11.02 0.68
C GLY A 212 5.54 -12.26 1.28
N THR A 213 6.88 -12.25 1.33
CA THR A 213 7.69 -13.40 1.78
C THR A 213 8.07 -13.34 3.26
N LEU A 214 7.76 -12.25 3.97
CA LEU A 214 8.13 -12.09 5.37
C LEU A 214 7.46 -13.18 6.24
N PRO A 215 8.19 -13.80 7.18
CA PRO A 215 7.58 -14.71 8.14
C PRO A 215 6.71 -13.95 9.14
N PRO A 216 5.77 -14.63 9.81
CA PRO A 216 5.10 -14.02 10.95
C PRO A 216 6.15 -13.79 12.06
N PRO A 217 5.96 -12.78 12.91
CA PRO A 217 6.90 -12.50 13.97
C PRO A 217 6.98 -13.66 14.97
N GLY A 218 8.16 -13.86 15.56
CA GLY A 218 8.40 -14.89 16.59
C GLY A 218 7.55 -14.71 17.84
N ASP A 219 7.17 -13.46 18.14
CA ASP A 219 6.37 -13.00 19.26
C ASP A 219 5.34 -11.93 18.86
N GLY A 220 4.40 -11.65 19.77
CA GLY A 220 3.41 -10.59 19.58
C GLY A 220 2.31 -10.88 18.56
N ALA A 221 1.34 -9.97 18.50
CA ALA A 221 0.21 -10.02 17.58
C ALA A 221 0.62 -9.67 16.14
N TRP A 222 -0.03 -10.30 15.16
CA TRP A 222 0.17 -9.97 13.75
C TRP A 222 -1.13 -10.04 12.95
N ALA A 223 -1.18 -9.29 11.85
CA ALA A 223 -2.19 -9.39 10.82
C ALA A 223 -1.49 -9.37 9.45
N GLY A 224 -2.14 -9.83 8.39
CA GLY A 224 -1.45 -9.83 7.10
C GLY A 224 -2.31 -10.12 5.88
N ARG A 225 -1.73 -9.81 4.71
CA ARG A 225 -2.24 -10.17 3.39
C ARG A 225 -1.23 -11.07 2.69
N LEU A 226 -1.56 -12.36 2.55
CA LEU A 226 -0.60 -13.41 2.19
C LEU A 226 -1.20 -14.40 1.19
N ASP A 227 -0.35 -14.98 0.35
CA ASP A 227 -0.72 -16.11 -0.51
C ASP A 227 -1.09 -17.33 0.35
N ALA A 228 -2.16 -18.05 -0.02
CA ALA A 228 -2.58 -19.28 0.63
C ALA A 228 -1.43 -20.29 0.77
N ALA A 229 -0.62 -20.45 -0.30
CA ALA A 229 0.52 -21.37 -0.28
C ALA A 229 1.59 -20.95 0.74
N ARG A 230 1.75 -19.65 0.99
CA ARG A 230 2.68 -19.14 2.01
C ARG A 230 2.16 -19.40 3.42
N LEU A 231 0.86 -19.28 3.64
CA LEU A 231 0.25 -19.57 4.94
C LEU A 231 0.40 -21.05 5.31
N ALA A 232 0.35 -21.95 4.33
CA ALA A 232 0.48 -23.38 4.55
C ALA A 232 1.82 -23.81 5.18
N VAL A 233 2.88 -23.00 5.04
CA VAL A 233 4.21 -23.29 5.56
C VAL A 233 4.49 -22.66 6.93
N PHE A 234 3.55 -21.87 7.47
CA PHE A 234 3.72 -21.28 8.79
C PHE A 234 3.50 -22.31 9.91
N PRO A 235 4.24 -22.22 11.03
CA PRO A 235 3.94 -22.99 12.23
C PRO A 235 2.51 -22.72 12.71
N LEU A 236 1.79 -23.75 13.18
CA LEU A 236 0.40 -23.57 13.62
C LEU A 236 0.28 -22.60 14.80
N GLU A 237 1.28 -22.60 15.66
CA GLU A 237 1.40 -21.75 16.85
C GLU A 237 1.43 -20.26 16.48
N ALA A 238 1.90 -19.92 15.28
CA ALA A 238 1.90 -18.54 14.80
C ALA A 238 0.46 -18.01 14.60
N PHE A 239 -0.49 -18.86 14.20
CA PHE A 239 -1.87 -18.45 13.94
C PHE A 239 -2.65 -18.10 15.21
N ALA A 240 -2.26 -18.65 16.37
CA ALA A 240 -2.86 -18.28 17.66
C ALA A 240 -2.70 -16.78 17.99
N ARG A 241 -1.68 -16.13 17.40
CA ARG A 241 -1.41 -14.69 17.54
C ARG A 241 -1.94 -13.85 16.39
N CYS A 242 -2.57 -14.47 15.38
CA CYS A 242 -3.18 -13.77 14.27
C CYS A 242 -4.35 -12.91 14.76
N ARG A 243 -4.49 -11.70 14.22
CA ARG A 243 -5.53 -10.71 14.52
C ARG A 243 -6.36 -10.29 13.31
N GLY A 244 -5.92 -10.67 12.12
CA GLY A 244 -6.66 -10.46 10.88
C GLY A 244 -5.88 -11.06 9.72
N LEU A 245 -6.57 -11.74 8.82
CA LEU A 245 -5.92 -12.40 7.70
C LEU A 245 -6.69 -12.19 6.40
N THR A 246 -6.02 -11.62 5.41
CA THR A 246 -6.46 -11.65 4.02
C THR A 246 -5.64 -12.68 3.27
N MET A 247 -6.29 -13.69 2.72
CA MET A 247 -5.65 -14.77 1.98
C MET A 247 -5.89 -14.60 0.49
N MET A 248 -4.81 -14.50 -0.29
CA MET A 248 -4.87 -14.49 -1.75
C MET A 248 -4.94 -15.93 -2.27
N VAL A 249 -5.95 -16.21 -3.10
CA VAL A 249 -6.19 -17.51 -3.73
C VAL A 249 -6.43 -17.34 -5.23
N THR A 250 -6.11 -18.33 -6.03
CA THR A 250 -6.42 -18.36 -7.48
C THR A 250 -7.66 -19.19 -7.80
N ARG A 251 -8.02 -20.12 -6.91
CA ARG A 251 -9.19 -20.99 -7.05
C ARG A 251 -9.64 -21.50 -5.69
N VAL A 252 -10.95 -21.68 -5.52
CA VAL A 252 -11.53 -22.38 -4.36
C VAL A 252 -12.07 -23.71 -4.85
N ASP A 253 -11.42 -24.80 -4.48
CA ASP A 253 -11.69 -26.15 -5.03
C ASP A 253 -12.94 -26.77 -4.40
N PHE A 254 -13.05 -26.73 -3.07
CA PHE A 254 -14.19 -27.21 -2.28
C PHE A 254 -14.10 -26.65 -0.85
N LEU A 255 -15.15 -26.86 -0.03
CA LEU A 255 -15.24 -26.39 1.37
C LEU A 255 -13.99 -26.78 2.20
N GLY A 256 -13.07 -25.83 2.33
CA GLY A 256 -11.84 -25.98 3.10
C GLY A 256 -10.56 -26.25 2.30
N ALA A 257 -10.58 -26.11 0.97
CA ALA A 257 -9.37 -26.16 0.12
C ALA A 257 -9.34 -25.02 -0.90
N ALA A 258 -8.18 -24.38 -1.04
CA ALA A 258 -7.96 -23.33 -2.04
C ALA A 258 -6.55 -23.42 -2.64
N ALA A 259 -6.41 -23.02 -3.89
CA ALA A 259 -5.14 -22.93 -4.57
C ALA A 259 -4.51 -21.55 -4.35
N GLY A 260 -3.22 -21.53 -3.98
CA GLY A 260 -2.44 -20.30 -3.90
C GLY A 260 -2.05 -19.74 -5.27
N MET A 261 -1.27 -18.66 -5.27
CA MET A 261 -0.77 -17.99 -6.47
C MET A 261 0.17 -18.87 -7.31
N ASN A 262 0.80 -19.86 -6.70
CA ASN A 262 1.64 -20.85 -7.37
C ASN A 262 0.87 -22.13 -7.79
N GLY A 263 -0.45 -22.14 -7.64
CA GLY A 263 -1.30 -23.29 -7.96
C GLY A 263 -1.29 -24.42 -6.93
N LEU A 264 -0.52 -24.32 -5.84
CA LEU A 264 -0.54 -25.32 -4.78
C LEU A 264 -1.85 -25.26 -4.02
N THR A 265 -2.56 -26.40 -3.93
CA THR A 265 -3.77 -26.54 -3.11
C THR A 265 -3.38 -26.62 -1.62
N VAL A 266 -4.07 -25.82 -0.82
CA VAL A 266 -3.87 -25.68 0.62
C VAL A 266 -5.13 -26.08 1.37
N ASN A 267 -4.97 -26.87 2.44
CA ASN A 267 -6.06 -27.22 3.35
C ASN A 267 -6.33 -26.05 4.31
N LEU A 268 -7.37 -25.29 4.01
CA LEU A 268 -7.80 -24.14 4.80
C LEU A 268 -8.39 -24.54 6.16
N ARG A 269 -8.94 -25.76 6.31
CA ARG A 269 -9.53 -26.18 7.60
C ARG A 269 -8.49 -26.15 8.70
N ARG A 270 -7.28 -26.66 8.42
CA ARG A 270 -6.16 -26.69 9.36
C ARG A 270 -5.76 -25.27 9.82
N LEU A 271 -5.74 -24.33 8.88
CA LEU A 271 -5.45 -22.93 9.16
C LEU A 271 -6.57 -22.30 9.99
N MET A 272 -7.82 -22.50 9.58
CA MET A 272 -8.99 -21.94 10.27
C MET A 272 -9.15 -22.47 11.70
N THR A 273 -8.76 -23.71 11.97
CA THR A 273 -8.76 -24.27 13.35
C THR A 273 -7.68 -23.67 14.24
N ALA A 274 -6.60 -23.13 13.67
CA ALA A 274 -5.49 -22.55 14.43
C ALA A 274 -5.66 -21.04 14.67
N ILE A 275 -6.59 -20.40 13.96
CA ILE A 275 -6.91 -18.97 14.13
C ILE A 275 -7.95 -18.82 15.25
N PRO A 276 -7.75 -17.89 16.21
CA PRO A 276 -8.72 -17.63 17.27
C PRO A 276 -10.11 -17.25 16.73
N ALA A 277 -11.17 -17.70 17.42
CA ALA A 277 -12.53 -17.34 17.08
C ALA A 277 -12.73 -15.80 17.11
N GLY A 278 -13.47 -15.28 16.12
CA GLY A 278 -13.73 -13.84 15.99
C GLY A 278 -12.63 -13.04 15.29
N VAL A 279 -11.50 -13.66 14.92
CA VAL A 279 -10.50 -13.03 14.05
C VAL A 279 -11.05 -12.94 12.62
N PRO A 280 -11.07 -11.76 11.98
CA PRO A 280 -11.54 -11.62 10.61
C PRO A 280 -10.60 -12.35 9.65
N VAL A 281 -11.18 -13.21 8.81
CA VAL A 281 -10.48 -13.91 7.73
C VAL A 281 -11.22 -13.67 6.42
N THR A 282 -10.52 -13.10 5.44
CA THR A 282 -11.04 -12.77 4.11
C THR A 282 -10.27 -13.55 3.06
N CYS A 283 -10.95 -14.01 2.01
CA CYS A 283 -10.32 -14.60 0.84
C CYS A 283 -10.45 -13.64 -0.35
N GLU A 284 -9.32 -13.30 -0.98
CA GLU A 284 -9.26 -12.53 -2.22
C GLU A 284 -8.97 -13.46 -3.39
N LEU A 285 -9.88 -13.52 -4.34
CA LEU A 285 -9.71 -14.31 -5.56
C LEU A 285 -8.92 -13.51 -6.61
N ALA A 286 -7.70 -13.93 -6.89
CA ALA A 286 -6.86 -13.39 -7.96
C ALA A 286 -7.35 -13.89 -9.31
N VAL A 287 -8.20 -13.11 -9.98
CA VAL A 287 -8.70 -13.40 -11.33
C VAL A 287 -7.69 -12.96 -12.40
N GLY A 288 -7.53 -13.75 -13.47
CA GLY A 288 -6.68 -13.40 -14.62
C GLY A 288 -5.17 -13.55 -14.40
N ALA A 289 -4.74 -14.31 -13.39
CA ALA A 289 -3.34 -14.67 -13.22
C ALA A 289 -2.82 -15.46 -14.45
N PRO A 290 -1.66 -15.11 -15.04
CA PRO A 290 -1.13 -15.82 -16.21
C PRO A 290 -0.97 -17.32 -15.91
N GLY A 291 -1.52 -18.17 -16.79
CA GLY A 291 -1.50 -19.64 -16.63
C GLY A 291 -2.76 -20.22 -15.99
N VAL A 292 -3.74 -19.40 -15.61
CA VAL A 292 -5.06 -19.86 -15.16
C VAL A 292 -6.05 -19.68 -16.31
N THR A 293 -6.45 -20.79 -16.94
CA THR A 293 -7.65 -20.76 -17.78
C THR A 293 -8.85 -20.45 -16.90
N ALA A 294 -9.62 -19.44 -17.25
CA ALA A 294 -10.94 -19.23 -16.66
C ALA A 294 -11.76 -20.49 -17.00
N GLY A 295 -11.85 -21.41 -16.05
CA GLY A 295 -12.66 -22.61 -16.19
C GLY A 295 -14.11 -22.17 -16.35
N VAL A 296 -14.67 -22.46 -17.52
CA VAL A 296 -16.12 -22.50 -17.75
C VAL A 296 -16.60 -23.86 -17.29
#